data_AF-A0A6V8L9D5-F1
#
_entry.id   AF-A0A6V8L9D5-F1
#
_cell.length_a   1.000
_cell.length_b   1.000
_cell.length_c   1.000
_cell.angle_alpha   90.00
_cell.angle_beta   90.00
_cell.angle_gamma   90.00
#
_symmetry.space_group_name_H-M   'P 1'
#
loop_
_entity.id
_entity.type
_entity.pdbx_description
1 polymer ?
#
loop_
_entity_poly.entity_id
_entity_poly.type
_entity_poly.pdbx_seq_one_letter_code
_entity_poly.pdbx_strand_id
1 'polypeptide(L)'
;MVTLTRSSSFGQPRYGTFAWSGDVAATWQVLRDQIPAALNLSITAQPYWTFDIGGFFVRRDPTAWFWDGDFDDGVADLGYRELYVRWLQVGAFLPMFRSHGTDTPREPWRFGEAGEPFYDAIVAAIELRASLLPYIYALAASAHFEGLPLLRHVGFEAPTGTN
;
A
#
# COMPACT_ATOMS: atom_id res chain seq x y z
N MET A 1 13.60 3.21 -16.73
CA MET A 1 13.51 4.32 -15.77
C MET A 1 12.30 4.08 -14.89
N VAL A 2 12.40 4.27 -13.57
CA VAL A 2 11.29 4.13 -12.62
C VAL A 2 11.18 5.43 -11.83
N THR A 3 10.00 6.06 -11.85
CA THR A 3 9.74 7.33 -11.15
C THR A 3 8.56 7.15 -10.19
N LEU A 4 8.72 7.53 -8.93
CA LEU A 4 7.63 7.58 -7.96
C LEU A 4 7.18 9.04 -7.81
N THR A 5 5.89 9.33 -8.04
CA THR A 5 5.34 10.70 -8.00
C THR A 5 4.02 10.76 -7.24
N ARG A 6 3.83 11.86 -6.49
CA ARG A 6 2.69 12.04 -5.57
C ARG A 6 1.42 12.49 -6.26
N SER A 7 1.51 12.76 -7.56
CA SER A 7 0.39 13.20 -8.38
C SER A 7 0.37 12.40 -9.67
N SER A 8 -0.84 12.17 -10.18
CA SER A 8 -1.04 11.45 -11.42
C SER A 8 -2.03 12.15 -12.34
N SER A 9 -1.77 12.08 -13.65
CA SER A 9 -2.68 12.53 -14.70
C SER A 9 -2.75 11.50 -15.83
N PHE A 10 -3.67 11.73 -16.77
CA PHE A 10 -3.89 10.83 -17.90
C PHE A 10 -2.59 10.62 -18.72
N GLY A 11 -2.34 9.37 -19.09
CA GLY A 11 -1.17 8.99 -19.89
C GLY A 11 0.16 8.96 -19.13
N GLN A 12 0.19 9.28 -17.84
CA GLN A 12 1.42 9.30 -17.04
C GLN A 12 2.18 7.95 -16.96
N PRO A 13 1.53 6.77 -16.98
CA PRO A 13 2.24 5.48 -16.96
C PRO A 13 3.25 5.29 -18.10
N ARG A 14 3.08 5.97 -19.25
CA ARG A 14 4.02 5.91 -20.39
C ARG A 14 5.43 6.42 -20.07
N TYR A 15 5.57 7.15 -18.97
CA TYR A 15 6.85 7.68 -18.47
C TYR A 15 7.49 6.80 -17.39
N GLY A 16 7.03 5.56 -17.20
CA GLY A 16 7.56 4.65 -16.19
C GLY A 16 7.29 5.15 -14.76
N THR A 17 6.09 5.69 -14.54
CA THR A 17 5.71 6.30 -13.27
C THR A 17 4.83 5.39 -12.44
N PHE A 18 5.06 5.43 -11.13
CA PHE A 18 4.14 4.94 -10.10
C PHE A 18 3.57 6.14 -9.37
N ALA A 19 2.26 6.11 -9.13
CA ALA A 19 1.61 7.06 -8.25
C ALA A 19 1.57 6.51 -6.82
N TRP A 20 1.58 7.40 -5.82
CA TRP A 20 1.19 7.01 -4.46
C TRP A 20 0.20 7.99 -3.85
N SER A 21 -0.54 7.51 -2.84
CA SER A 21 -1.62 8.26 -2.18
C SER A 21 -1.20 9.53 -1.42
N GLY A 22 0.10 9.80 -1.29
CA GLY A 22 0.61 10.92 -0.52
C GLY A 22 0.69 10.65 0.98
N ASP A 23 0.75 11.75 1.73
CA ASP A 23 1.08 11.78 3.15
C ASP A 23 -0.17 11.45 3.97
N VAL A 24 -0.49 10.17 4.08
CA VAL A 24 -1.72 9.69 4.74
C VAL A 24 -1.53 9.44 6.24
N ALA A 25 -2.58 9.54 7.04
CA ALA A 25 -2.50 9.28 8.47
C ALA A 25 -2.63 7.79 8.82
N ALA A 26 -1.99 7.34 9.91
CA ALA A 26 -2.10 5.98 10.39
C ALA A 26 -3.41 5.75 11.15
N THR A 27 -4.48 5.48 10.41
CA THR A 27 -5.80 5.14 10.96
C THR A 27 -6.44 4.00 10.17
N TRP A 28 -7.33 3.25 10.81
CA TRP A 28 -8.08 2.17 10.15
C TRP A 28 -8.98 2.67 9.03
N GLN A 29 -9.54 3.87 9.19
CA GLN A 29 -10.39 4.50 8.18
C GLN A 29 -9.57 4.82 6.92
N VAL A 30 -8.37 5.39 7.09
CA VAL A 30 -7.48 5.69 5.97
C VAL A 30 -7.05 4.43 5.23
N LEU A 31 -6.72 3.34 5.94
CA LEU A 31 -6.43 2.04 5.32
C LEU A 31 -7.62 1.54 4.49
N ARG A 32 -8.84 1.63 5.03
CA ARG A 32 -10.06 1.26 4.29
C ARG A 32 -10.22 2.09 3.02
N ASP A 33 -9.97 3.40 3.09
CA ASP A 33 -10.13 4.33 1.98
C ASP A 33 -9.04 4.17 0.90
N GLN A 34 -7.89 3.57 1.24
CA GLN A 34 -6.87 3.22 0.26
C GLN A 34 -7.36 2.21 -0.79
N ILE A 35 -8.25 1.29 -0.41
CA ILE A 35 -8.76 0.25 -1.32
C ILE A 35 -9.55 0.86 -2.50
N PRO A 36 -10.63 1.64 -2.26
CA PRO A 36 -11.33 2.29 -3.37
C PRO A 36 -10.45 3.31 -4.10
N ALA A 37 -9.51 3.99 -3.42
CA ALA A 37 -8.55 4.87 -4.10
C ALA A 37 -7.70 4.11 -5.14
N ALA A 38 -7.16 2.95 -4.76
CA ALA A 38 -6.37 2.09 -5.64
C ALA A 38 -7.18 1.59 -6.83
N LEU A 39 -8.40 1.10 -6.58
CA LEU A 39 -9.29 0.55 -7.61
C LEU A 39 -9.75 1.62 -8.59
N ASN A 40 -10.13 2.80 -8.09
CA ASN A 40 -10.52 3.94 -8.94
C ASN A 40 -9.37 4.40 -9.83
N LEU A 41 -8.13 4.40 -9.33
CA LEU A 41 -6.97 4.73 -10.16
C LEU A 41 -6.68 3.64 -11.20
N SER A 42 -6.87 2.37 -10.85
CA SER A 42 -6.60 1.28 -11.79
C SER A 42 -7.55 1.29 -12.99
N ILE A 43 -8.84 1.58 -12.78
CA ILE A 43 -9.82 1.66 -13.88
C ILE A 43 -9.64 2.89 -14.78
N THR A 44 -8.84 3.90 -14.38
CA THR A 44 -8.52 5.07 -15.21
C THR A 44 -7.26 4.88 -16.06
N ALA A 45 -6.90 3.63 -16.35
CA ALA A 45 -5.70 3.23 -17.10
C ALA A 45 -4.38 3.65 -16.41
N GLN A 46 -4.36 3.67 -15.08
CA GLN A 46 -3.16 3.89 -14.28
C GLN A 46 -2.84 2.63 -13.46
N PRO A 47 -2.10 1.67 -14.07
CA PRO A 47 -1.90 0.35 -13.48
C PRO A 47 -0.89 0.33 -12.31
N TYR A 48 -0.10 1.39 -12.15
CA TYR A 48 1.04 1.44 -11.24
C TYR A 48 0.77 2.39 -10.06
N TRP A 49 0.41 1.82 -8.92
CA TRP A 49 0.04 2.57 -7.71
C TRP A 49 0.51 1.89 -6.42
N THR A 50 0.65 2.68 -5.36
CA THR A 50 0.95 2.22 -3.98
C THR A 50 0.48 3.23 -2.93
N PHE A 51 0.57 2.87 -1.65
CA PHE A 51 0.50 3.79 -0.52
C PHE A 51 1.72 3.64 0.41
N ASP A 52 1.77 4.43 1.47
CA ASP A 52 2.72 4.28 2.59
C ASP A 52 2.21 3.22 3.57
N ILE A 53 2.79 2.01 3.58
CA ILE A 53 2.42 0.95 4.54
C ILE A 53 2.71 1.45 5.96
N GLY A 54 1.68 1.49 6.80
CA GLY A 54 1.77 2.05 8.15
C GLY A 54 1.40 3.53 8.25
N GLY A 55 1.06 4.19 7.14
CA GLY A 55 0.70 5.60 7.06
C GLY A 55 1.94 6.50 7.05
N PHE A 56 1.86 7.71 6.54
CA PHE A 56 2.97 8.65 6.60
C PHE A 56 3.11 9.25 8.02
N PHE A 57 2.01 9.77 8.57
CA PHE A 57 1.91 10.35 9.91
C PHE A 57 1.30 9.36 10.89
N VAL A 58 2.04 8.96 11.93
CA VAL A 58 1.58 7.95 12.89
C VAL A 58 1.02 8.55 14.16
N ARG A 59 1.65 9.62 14.63
CA ARG A 59 1.24 10.37 15.81
C ARG A 59 0.27 11.46 15.43
N ARG A 60 -0.42 12.03 16.42
CA ARG A 60 -1.20 13.26 16.25
C ARG A 60 -0.35 14.48 16.60
N ASP A 61 -0.35 15.50 15.74
CA ASP A 61 0.16 16.83 16.08
C ASP A 61 -1.00 17.82 16.13
N PRO A 62 -1.39 18.30 17.33
CA PRO A 62 -2.53 19.22 17.47
C PRO A 62 -2.30 20.59 16.80
N THR A 63 -1.07 20.90 16.38
CA THR A 63 -0.72 22.15 15.69
C THR A 63 -0.86 22.05 14.17
N ALA A 64 -0.98 20.83 13.61
CA ALA A 64 -1.05 20.59 12.18
C ALA A 64 -2.26 19.71 11.83
N TRP A 65 -3.31 20.30 11.24
CA TRP A 65 -4.58 19.62 10.93
C TRP A 65 -4.45 18.37 10.03
N PHE A 66 -3.38 18.27 9.25
CA PHE A 66 -3.11 17.15 8.35
C PHE A 66 -2.30 16.02 9.01
N TRP A 67 -1.75 16.27 10.20
CA TRP A 67 -0.92 15.34 10.96
C TRP A 67 -1.77 14.65 12.03
N ASP A 68 -2.60 13.70 11.59
CA ASP A 68 -3.70 13.16 12.38
C ASP A 68 -3.67 11.62 12.49
N GLY A 69 -2.53 11.06 12.90
CA GLY A 69 -2.43 9.63 13.22
C GLY A 69 -3.00 9.30 14.60
N ASP A 70 -3.43 8.05 14.80
CA ASP A 70 -4.08 7.62 16.06
C ASP A 70 -3.11 7.04 17.11
N PHE A 71 -1.81 6.95 16.82
CA PHE A 71 -0.85 6.18 17.61
C PHE A 71 0.35 7.01 18.06
N ASP A 72 0.18 7.77 19.14
CA ASP A 72 1.23 8.66 19.68
C ASP A 72 2.51 7.90 20.10
N ASP A 73 2.36 6.67 20.57
CA ASP A 73 3.48 5.79 20.96
C ASP A 73 4.11 5.05 19.76
N GLY A 74 3.52 5.16 18.56
CA GLY A 74 4.04 4.56 17.33
C GLY A 74 4.30 3.06 17.48
N VAL A 75 5.50 2.58 17.14
CA VAL A 75 5.85 1.14 17.23
C VAL A 75 5.82 0.56 18.66
N ALA A 76 5.79 1.39 19.70
CA ALA A 76 5.58 0.91 21.07
C ALA A 76 4.12 0.55 21.35
N ASP A 77 3.17 1.07 20.56
CA ASP A 77 1.75 0.76 20.64
C ASP A 77 1.42 -0.56 19.93
N LEU A 78 0.81 -1.50 20.65
CA LEU A 78 0.39 -2.78 20.07
C LEU A 78 -0.71 -2.62 18.99
N GLY A 79 -1.58 -1.62 19.14
CA GLY A 79 -2.59 -1.27 18.14
C GLY A 79 -1.96 -0.77 16.84
N TYR A 80 -0.87 0.01 16.92
CA TYR A 80 -0.13 0.40 15.73
C TYR A 80 0.54 -0.79 15.05
N ARG A 81 1.13 -1.70 15.84
CA ARG A 81 1.73 -2.94 15.28
C ARG A 81 0.70 -3.77 14.53
N GLU A 82 -0.51 -3.89 15.07
CA GLU A 82 -1.61 -4.56 14.38
C GLU A 82 -2.00 -3.84 13.09
N LEU A 83 -2.22 -2.53 13.14
CA LEU A 83 -2.54 -1.74 11.94
C LEU A 83 -1.47 -1.90 10.87
N TYR A 84 -0.19 -1.81 11.25
CA TYR A 84 0.94 -1.96 10.34
C TYR A 84 0.95 -3.33 9.66
N VAL A 85 0.76 -4.42 10.42
CA VAL A 85 0.65 -5.78 9.86
C VAL A 85 -0.49 -5.88 8.86
N ARG A 86 -1.68 -5.34 9.18
CA ARG A 86 -2.82 -5.36 8.23
C ARG A 86 -2.53 -4.56 6.97
N TRP A 87 -1.87 -3.41 7.12
CA TRP A 87 -1.49 -2.59 5.98
C TRP A 87 -0.46 -3.27 5.09
N LEU A 88 0.51 -3.98 5.69
CA LEU A 88 1.52 -4.75 4.99
C LEU A 88 0.89 -5.92 4.23
N GLN A 89 -0.08 -6.62 4.83
CA GLN A 89 -0.84 -7.68 4.18
C GLN A 89 -1.57 -7.17 2.94
N VAL A 90 -2.20 -6.00 2.99
CA VAL A 90 -2.82 -5.37 1.80
C VAL A 90 -1.75 -4.93 0.80
N GLY A 91 -0.69 -4.29 1.28
CA GLY A 91 0.43 -3.80 0.46
C GLY A 91 1.11 -4.90 -0.35
N ALA A 92 1.17 -6.12 0.17
CA ALA A 92 1.75 -7.27 -0.51
C ALA A 92 1.05 -7.59 -1.85
N PHE A 93 -0.19 -7.15 -2.05
CA PHE A 93 -0.95 -7.36 -3.27
C PHE A 93 -0.99 -6.13 -4.20
N LEU A 94 -0.33 -5.02 -3.84
CA LEU A 94 -0.28 -3.82 -4.68
C LEU A 94 0.79 -3.91 -5.78
N PRO A 95 0.69 -3.10 -6.85
CA PRO A 95 1.71 -3.01 -7.90
C PRO A 95 3.14 -2.78 -7.36
N MET A 96 3.26 -1.91 -6.36
CA MET A 96 4.51 -1.70 -5.61
C MET A 96 4.29 -2.02 -4.14
N PHE A 97 5.19 -2.81 -3.56
CA PHE A 97 5.19 -3.14 -2.14
C PHE A 97 6.23 -2.26 -1.44
N ARG A 98 5.77 -1.26 -0.68
CA ARG A 98 6.63 -0.22 -0.10
C ARG A 98 6.18 0.20 1.29
N SER A 99 7.14 0.17 2.22
CA SER A 99 6.98 0.74 3.56
C SER A 99 7.70 2.08 3.66
N HIS A 100 7.03 3.09 4.20
CA HIS A 100 7.54 4.46 4.36
C HIS A 100 6.69 5.26 5.35
N GLY A 101 7.29 6.27 5.96
CA GLY A 101 6.65 7.25 6.83
C GLY A 101 7.69 8.14 7.50
N THR A 102 7.27 8.98 8.45
CA THR A 102 8.15 10.01 9.04
C THR A 102 8.52 9.74 10.52
N ASP A 103 7.53 9.67 11.41
CA ASP A 103 7.67 9.84 12.86
C ASP A 103 7.75 8.55 13.67
N THR A 104 7.67 7.41 12.99
CA THR A 104 7.85 6.10 13.59
C THR A 104 8.60 5.17 12.63
N PRO A 105 9.51 4.32 13.15
CA PRO A 105 10.32 3.41 12.33
C PRO A 105 9.46 2.29 11.70
N ARG A 106 9.94 1.71 10.60
CA ARG A 106 9.16 0.77 9.75
C ARG A 106 9.81 -0.57 9.48
N GLU A 107 11.01 -0.74 9.99
CA GLU A 107 11.80 -1.93 9.76
C GLU A 107 11.22 -3.11 10.57
N PRO A 108 11.15 -4.33 10.01
CA PRO A 108 10.52 -5.48 10.66
C PRO A 108 11.00 -5.73 12.10
N TRP A 109 12.31 -5.60 12.35
CA TRP A 109 12.93 -5.79 13.66
C TRP A 109 12.54 -4.74 14.71
N ARG A 110 11.78 -3.70 14.34
CA ARG A 110 11.22 -2.72 15.29
C ARG A 110 9.90 -3.21 15.87
N PHE A 111 9.28 -4.22 15.26
CA PHE A 111 7.99 -4.79 15.65
C PHE A 111 8.11 -6.04 16.53
N GLY A 112 9.32 -6.50 16.80
CA GLY A 112 9.61 -7.69 17.60
C GLY A 112 10.81 -8.47 17.09
N GLU A 113 11.01 -9.64 17.66
CA GLU A 113 12.01 -10.63 17.25
C GLU A 113 11.34 -11.87 16.62
N ALA A 114 12.14 -12.75 16.01
CA ALA A 114 11.62 -14.01 15.46
C ALA A 114 10.89 -14.85 16.52
N GLY A 115 9.70 -15.33 16.18
CA GLY A 115 8.79 -16.03 17.10
C GLY A 115 7.75 -15.12 17.76
N GLU A 116 7.89 -13.79 17.65
CA GLU A 116 6.84 -12.86 18.07
C GLU A 116 5.80 -12.65 16.95
N PRO A 117 4.51 -12.54 17.30
CA PRO A 117 3.43 -12.61 16.31
C PRO A 117 3.47 -11.49 15.27
N PHE A 118 3.85 -10.27 15.65
CA PHE A 118 3.92 -9.15 14.70
C PHE A 118 5.11 -9.28 13.76
N TYR A 119 6.27 -9.65 14.27
CA TYR A 119 7.46 -9.87 13.46
C TYR A 119 7.24 -11.01 12.45
N ASP A 120 6.75 -12.15 12.92
CA ASP A 120 6.51 -13.32 12.08
C ASP A 120 5.45 -13.03 11.00
N ALA A 121 4.40 -12.28 11.33
CA ALA A 121 3.39 -11.86 10.35
C ALA A 121 3.97 -10.90 9.28
N ILE A 122 4.88 -10.00 9.66
CA ILE A 122 5.57 -9.12 8.72
C ILE A 122 6.44 -9.92 7.77
N VAL A 123 7.27 -10.83 8.30
CA VAL A 123 8.15 -11.69 7.51
C VAL A 123 7.33 -12.56 6.56
N ALA A 124 6.25 -13.19 7.05
CA ALA A 124 5.38 -14.02 6.21
C ALA A 124 4.76 -13.25 5.03
N ALA A 125 4.36 -11.98 5.23
CA ALA A 125 3.84 -11.15 4.13
C ALA A 125 4.93 -10.79 3.11
N ILE A 126 6.17 -10.54 3.55
CA ILE A 126 7.32 -10.26 2.68
C ILE A 126 7.67 -11.52 1.85
N GLU A 127 7.72 -12.69 2.50
CA GLU A 127 8.01 -13.96 1.84
C GLU A 127 6.90 -14.34 0.84
N LEU A 128 5.63 -14.13 1.20
CA LEU A 128 4.52 -14.30 0.27
C LEU A 128 4.70 -13.42 -0.96
N ARG A 129 5.00 -12.12 -0.78
CA ARG A 129 5.27 -11.20 -1.88
C ARG A 129 6.41 -11.70 -2.76
N ALA A 130 7.51 -12.18 -2.17
CA ALA A 130 8.65 -12.71 -2.89
C ALA A 130 8.28 -13.95 -3.72
N SER A 131 7.47 -14.86 -3.15
CA SER A 131 6.99 -16.06 -3.85
C SER A 131 6.10 -15.74 -5.06
N LEU A 132 5.37 -14.62 -4.99
CA LEU A 132 4.48 -14.16 -6.06
C LEU A 132 5.18 -13.34 -7.15
N LEU A 133 6.49 -13.07 -7.04
CA LEU A 133 7.23 -12.23 -8.00
C LEU A 133 7.05 -12.66 -9.47
N PRO A 134 7.12 -13.95 -9.85
CA PRO A 134 6.90 -14.36 -11.24
C PRO A 134 5.51 -13.97 -11.76
N TYR A 135 4.49 -14.13 -10.91
CA TYR A 135 3.10 -13.77 -11.24
C TYR A 135 2.91 -12.26 -11.34
N ILE A 136 3.43 -11.50 -10.38
CA ILE A 136 3.34 -10.03 -10.38
C ILE A 136 4.07 -9.43 -11.58
N TYR A 137 5.23 -10.00 -11.94
CA TYR A 137 5.97 -9.57 -13.12
C TYR A 137 5.21 -9.86 -14.42
N ALA A 138 4.54 -11.00 -14.51
CA ALA A 138 3.64 -11.30 -15.64
C ALA A 138 2.47 -10.30 -15.72
N LEU A 139 1.87 -9.91 -14.59
CA LEU A 139 0.83 -8.88 -14.57
C LEU A 139 1.34 -7.50 -15.04
N ALA A 140 2.57 -7.13 -14.68
CA ALA A 140 3.20 -5.92 -15.18
C ALA A 140 3.43 -5.97 -16.70
N ALA A 141 3.76 -7.16 -17.24
CA ALA A 141 3.85 -7.37 -18.69
C ALA A 141 2.48 -7.20 -19.37
N SER A 142 1.41 -7.82 -18.86
CA SER A 142 0.06 -7.63 -19.39
C SER A 142 -0.41 -6.17 -19.32
N ALA A 143 -0.03 -5.43 -18.27
CA ALA A 143 -0.31 -3.99 -18.21
C ALA A 143 0.37 -3.19 -19.32
N HIS A 144 1.57 -3.60 -19.73
CA HIS A 144 2.29 -2.95 -20.83
C HIS A 144 1.81 -3.38 -22.21
N PHE A 145 1.67 -4.68 -22.45
CA PHE A 145 1.38 -5.23 -23.77
C PHE A 145 -0.11 -5.31 -24.10
N GLU A 146 -0.97 -5.49 -23.09
CA GLU A 146 -2.41 -5.70 -23.27
C GLU A 146 -3.24 -4.54 -22.70
N GLY A 147 -2.63 -3.64 -21.92
CA GLY A 147 -3.32 -2.50 -21.29
C GLY A 147 -4.21 -2.90 -20.11
N LEU A 148 -4.04 -4.10 -19.55
CA LEU A 148 -4.84 -4.58 -18.43
C LEU A 148 -4.33 -4.05 -17.08
N PRO A 149 -5.20 -3.55 -16.18
CA PRO A 149 -4.76 -3.10 -14.86
C PRO A 149 -4.26 -4.26 -13.99
N LEU A 150 -3.30 -3.98 -13.09
CA LEU A 150 -2.81 -4.95 -12.10
C LEU A 150 -3.82 -5.17 -10.97
N LEU A 151 -4.46 -4.09 -10.52
CA LEU A 151 -5.52 -4.13 -9.51
C LEU A 151 -6.86 -4.07 -10.23
N ARG A 152 -7.69 -5.09 -10.04
CA ARG A 152 -8.93 -5.22 -10.80
C ARG A 152 -10.12 -5.19 -9.85
N HIS A 153 -11.04 -4.28 -10.13
CA HIS A 153 -12.33 -4.25 -9.46
C HIS A 153 -13.09 -5.54 -9.82
N VAL A 154 -13.86 -6.11 -8.89
CA VAL A 154 -14.62 -7.36 -9.16
C VAL A 154 -15.53 -7.22 -10.39
N GLY A 155 -16.19 -6.08 -10.55
CA GLY A 155 -17.01 -5.77 -11.74
C GLY A 155 -16.24 -5.63 -13.06
N PHE A 156 -14.91 -5.52 -13.04
CA PHE A 156 -14.08 -5.59 -14.26
C PHE A 156 -13.97 -7.03 -14.77
N GLU A 157 -13.79 -8.00 -13.86
CA GLU A 157 -13.68 -9.43 -14.18
C GLU A 157 -15.04 -10.12 -14.31
N ALA A 158 -16.02 -9.70 -13.51
CA ALA A 158 -17.36 -10.26 -13.44
C ALA A 158 -18.45 -9.19 -13.65
N PRO A 159 -18.58 -8.62 -14.85
CA PRO A 159 -19.44 -7.46 -15.12
C PRO A 159 -20.95 -7.73 -14.96
N THR A 160 -21.36 -9.00 -14.91
CA THR A 160 -22.76 -9.41 -14.71
C THR A 160 -23.05 -9.90 -13.29
N GLY A 161 -22.05 -9.97 -12.41
CA GLY A 161 -22.22 -10.36 -11.01
C GLY A 161 -22.86 -9.23 -10.20
N THR A 162 -23.92 -9.54 -9.44
CA THR A 162 -24.68 -8.54 -8.66
C THR A 162 -24.29 -8.46 -7.19
N ASN A 163 -23.34 -9.27 -6.71
CA ASN A 163 -22.92 -9.37 -5.32
C ASN A 163 -21.40 -9.40 -5.19
#